data_AF-A0A929QXI6-F1
#
_entry.id   AF-A0A929QXI6-F1
#
_cell.length_a   1.000
_cell.length_b   1.000
_cell.length_c   1.000
_cell.angle_alpha   90.00
_cell.angle_beta   90.00
_cell.angle_gamma   90.00
#
_symmetry.space_group_name_H-M   'P 1'
#
loop_
_entity.id
_entity.type
_entity.pdbx_description
1 polymer ?
#
loop_
_entity_poly.entity_id
_entity_poly.type
_entity_poly.pdbx_seq_one_letter_code
_entity_poly.pdbx_strand_id
1 'polypeptide(L)'
;DQDIAMVVNALWAAGAEAISVNGQRVGPDTFIRTAGSTILVNITPVASPYSVAAIGDANAMSVALVRGATGDYLSSAQSVNGITVRTEAASGLTMPALEQLPHKYARPNDQGGAQ
;
A
#
# COMPACT_ATOMS: atom_id res chain seq x y z
N ASP A 1 5.94 -2.39 -11.35
CA ASP A 1 5.03 -2.81 -10.26
C ASP A 1 5.77 -3.17 -8.97
N GLN A 2 6.90 -3.87 -9.07
CA GLN A 2 7.74 -4.27 -7.94
C GLN A 2 8.06 -3.12 -6.97
N ASP A 3 8.40 -1.93 -7.46
CA ASP A 3 8.68 -0.76 -6.61
C ASP A 3 7.52 -0.46 -5.65
N ILE A 4 6.30 -0.43 -6.19
CA ILE A 4 5.09 -0.12 -5.43
C ILE A 4 4.79 -1.26 -4.46
N ALA A 5 4.90 -2.52 -4.91
CA ALA A 5 4.67 -3.68 -4.06
C ALA A 5 5.64 -3.72 -2.86
N MET A 6 6.92 -3.38 -3.07
CA MET A 6 7.90 -3.31 -1.99
C MET A 6 7.57 -2.22 -0.96
N VAL A 7 7.17 -1.03 -1.42
CA VAL A 7 6.75 0.06 -0.53
C VAL A 7 5.53 -0.34 0.29
N VAL A 8 4.50 -0.89 -0.37
CA VAL A 8 3.26 -1.34 0.30
C VAL A 8 3.56 -2.40 1.35
N ASN A 9 4.39 -3.39 1.02
CA ASN A 9 4.75 -4.44 1.96
C ASN A 9 5.58 -3.93 3.15
N ALA A 10 6.49 -2.98 2.92
CA ALA A 10 7.27 -2.36 4.00
C ALA A 10 6.37 -1.57 4.96
N LEU A 11 5.37 -0.85 4.44
CA LEU A 11 4.40 -0.11 5.23
C LEU A 11 3.52 -1.07 6.06
N TRP A 12 3.05 -2.17 5.49
CA TRP A 12 2.35 -3.20 6.26
C TRP A 12 3.22 -3.80 7.36
N ALA A 13 4.47 -4.14 7.05
CA ALA A 13 5.43 -4.66 8.02
C ALA A 13 5.74 -3.66 9.14
N ALA A 14 5.65 -2.36 8.86
CA ALA A 14 5.82 -1.29 9.83
C ALA A 14 4.58 -1.00 10.68
N GLY A 15 3.47 -1.72 10.47
CA GLY A 15 2.25 -1.57 11.24
C GLY A 15 1.27 -0.54 10.68
N ALA A 16 1.30 -0.26 9.39
CA ALA A 16 0.19 0.47 8.75
C ALA A 16 -1.14 -0.26 9.00
N GLU A 17 -2.20 0.50 9.24
CA GLU A 17 -3.57 0.01 9.44
C GLU A 17 -4.41 0.13 8.16
N ALA A 18 -4.04 1.07 7.29
CA ALA A 18 -4.66 1.29 5.99
C ALA A 18 -3.61 1.78 4.99
N ILE A 19 -3.67 1.27 3.75
CA ILE A 19 -2.81 1.71 2.66
C ILE A 19 -3.65 1.94 1.41
N SER A 20 -3.31 2.96 0.63
CA SER A 20 -3.83 3.14 -0.73
C SER A 20 -2.73 3.46 -1.73
N VAL A 21 -2.92 3.04 -2.97
CA VAL A 21 -2.06 3.40 -4.10
C VAL A 21 -2.89 4.19 -5.11
N ASN A 22 -2.54 5.44 -5.35
CA ASN A 22 -3.31 6.39 -6.17
C ASN A 22 -4.80 6.42 -5.77
N GLY A 23 -5.07 6.41 -4.46
CA GLY A 23 -6.43 6.42 -3.91
C GLY A 23 -7.16 5.08 -3.95
N GLN A 24 -6.58 4.03 -4.55
CA GLN A 24 -7.15 2.68 -4.52
C GLN A 24 -6.77 1.99 -3.22
N ARG A 25 -7.76 1.60 -2.41
CA ARG A 25 -7.54 0.95 -1.12
C ARG A 25 -6.89 -0.42 -1.35
N VAL A 26 -5.80 -0.68 -0.62
CA VAL A 26 -5.10 -1.96 -0.61
C VAL A 26 -5.62 -2.79 0.55
N GLY A 27 -6.13 -3.98 0.24
CA GLY A 27 -6.55 -5.00 1.19
C GLY A 27 -5.78 -6.31 1.01
N PRO A 28 -6.10 -7.35 1.81
CA PRO A 28 -5.40 -8.64 1.77
C PRO A 28 -5.45 -9.37 0.42
N ASP A 29 -6.46 -9.08 -0.40
CA ASP A 29 -6.71 -9.67 -1.72
C ASP A 29 -6.29 -8.75 -2.88
N THR A 30 -5.77 -7.56 -2.57
CA THR A 30 -5.32 -6.61 -3.59
C THR A 30 -4.00 -7.06 -4.19
N PHE A 31 -3.97 -7.16 -5.52
CA PHE A 31 -2.76 -7.45 -6.27
C PHE A 31 -2.25 -6.18 -6.97
N ILE A 32 -0.93 -6.05 -7.06
CA ILE A 32 -0.27 -4.96 -7.78
C ILE A 32 0.56 -5.60 -8.89
N ARG A 33 0.22 -5.34 -10.15
CA ARG A 33 0.83 -6.04 -11.30
C ARG A 33 0.94 -5.16 -12.53
N THR A 34 1.97 -5.38 -13.34
CA THR A 34 2.14 -4.69 -14.62
C THR A 34 1.26 -5.32 -15.70
N ALA A 35 0.61 -4.48 -16.50
CA ALA A 35 -0.14 -4.84 -17.70
C ALA A 35 0.28 -3.92 -18.85
N GLY A 36 1.13 -4.42 -19.75
CA GLY A 36 1.77 -3.61 -20.78
C GLY A 36 2.65 -2.53 -20.17
N SER A 37 2.33 -1.26 -20.44
CA SER A 37 3.04 -0.09 -19.89
C SER A 37 2.41 0.47 -18.61
N THR A 38 1.32 -0.11 -18.12
CA THR A 38 0.54 0.41 -16.98
C THR A 38 0.64 -0.53 -15.79
N ILE A 39 0.59 0.00 -14.56
CA ILE A 39 0.44 -0.82 -13.36
C ILE A 39 -1.04 -0.89 -13.01
N LEU A 40 -1.52 -2.08 -12.64
CA LEU A 40 -2.85 -2.30 -12.11
C LEU A 40 -2.76 -2.47 -10.60
N VAL A 41 -3.61 -1.75 -9.86
CA VAL A 41 -3.90 -1.99 -8.45
C VAL A 41 -5.29 -2.62 -8.40
N ASN A 42 -5.35 -3.90 -8.08
CA ASN A 42 -6.50 -4.73 -8.43
C ASN A 42 -6.80 -4.59 -9.94
N ILE A 43 -8.04 -4.29 -10.33
CA ILE A 43 -8.43 -4.08 -11.73
C ILE A 43 -8.26 -2.64 -12.20
N THR A 44 -7.82 -1.72 -11.33
CA THR A 44 -7.75 -0.29 -11.63
C THR A 44 -6.36 0.07 -12.17
N PRO A 45 -6.27 0.60 -13.41
CA PRO A 45 -5.00 1.11 -13.93
C PRO A 45 -4.56 2.38 -13.18
N VAL A 46 -3.28 2.42 -12.82
CA VAL A 46 -2.62 3.56 -12.18
C VAL A 46 -1.39 3.97 -12.98
N ALA A 47 -1.09 5.27 -12.99
CA ALA A 47 0.02 5.85 -13.74
C ALA A 47 0.88 6.75 -12.85
N SER A 48 2.11 6.99 -13.30
CA SER A 48 3.04 7.92 -12.67
C SER A 48 2.54 9.38 -12.78
N PRO A 49 2.74 10.23 -11.76
CA PRO A 49 3.40 9.95 -10.49
C PRO A 49 2.53 9.07 -9.56
N TYR A 50 3.18 8.10 -8.92
CA TYR A 50 2.52 7.20 -7.97
C TYR A 50 2.50 7.81 -6.57
N SER A 51 1.35 7.72 -5.90
CA SER A 51 1.16 8.16 -4.52
C SER A 51 0.75 6.98 -3.67
N VAL A 52 1.59 6.60 -2.71
CA VAL A 52 1.26 5.59 -1.70
C VAL A 52 0.95 6.34 -0.40
N ALA A 53 -0.28 6.23 0.07
CA ALA A 53 -0.71 6.84 1.32
C ALA A 53 -0.99 5.76 2.35
N ALA A 54 -0.56 5.96 3.59
CA ALA A 54 -0.73 5.00 4.67
C ALA A 54 -1.16 5.69 5.98
N ILE A 55 -2.01 5.01 6.75
CA ILE A 55 -2.44 5.41 8.10
C ILE A 55 -1.76 4.46 9.09
N GLY A 56 -1.12 5.00 10.12
CA GLY A 56 -0.41 4.25 11.16
C GLY A 56 0.62 5.13 11.88
N ASP A 57 1.59 4.52 12.56
CA ASP A 57 2.72 5.23 13.15
C ASP A 57 3.65 5.76 12.05
N ALA A 58 3.58 7.07 11.81
CA ALA A 58 4.36 7.74 10.76
C ALA A 58 5.88 7.60 10.94
N ASN A 59 6.37 7.54 12.18
CA ASN A 59 7.79 7.37 12.46
C ASN A 59 8.25 5.95 12.12
N ALA A 60 7.51 4.94 12.57
CA ALA A 60 7.80 3.54 12.25
C ALA A 60 7.79 3.31 10.72
N MET A 61 6.78 3.82 10.03
CA MET A 61 6.67 3.73 8.57
C MET A 61 7.81 4.47 7.85
N SER A 62 8.18 5.66 8.29
CA SER A 62 9.30 6.41 7.69
C SER A 62 10.62 5.67 7.83
N VAL A 63 10.87 5.06 8.99
CA VAL A 63 12.06 4.24 9.23
C VAL A 63 12.10 3.03 8.29
N ALA A 64 10.97 2.35 8.08
CA ALA A 64 10.88 1.19 7.19
C ALA A 64 11.14 1.52 5.70
N LEU A 65 10.92 2.78 5.29
CA LEU A 65 11.21 3.24 3.92
C LEU A 65 12.67 3.66 3.69
N VAL A 66 13.46 3.86 4.75
CA VAL A 66 14.86 4.31 4.64
C VAL A 66 15.88 3.32 5.20
N ARG A 67 15.43 2.24 5.85
CA ARG A 67 16.29 1.19 6.40
C ARG A 67 15.95 -0.19 5.85
N GLY A 68 16.92 -1.10 5.93
CA GLY A 68 16.78 -2.48 5.49
C GLY A 68 16.60 -2.60 3.98
N ALA A 69 16.14 -3.76 3.52
CA ALA A 69 16.07 -4.09 2.10
C ALA A 69 15.24 -3.09 1.27
N THR A 70 14.11 -2.58 1.82
CA THR A 70 13.30 -1.57 1.14
C THR A 70 14.01 -0.22 1.03
N GLY A 71 14.65 0.24 2.11
CA GLY A 71 15.44 1.46 2.09
C GLY A 71 16.62 1.39 1.11
N ASP A 72 17.36 0.27 1.13
CA ASP A 72 18.50 0.03 0.23
C ASP A 72 18.04 0.03 -1.23
N TYR A 73 16.91 -0.63 -1.52
CA TYR A 73 16.30 -0.64 -2.84
C TYR A 73 15.89 0.75 -3.31
N LEU A 74 15.17 1.52 -2.49
CA LEU A 74 14.71 2.86 -2.86
C LEU A 74 15.88 3.85 -3.03
N SER A 75 16.96 3.68 -2.25
CA SER A 75 18.19 4.45 -2.41
C SER A 75 18.90 4.12 -3.73
N SER A 76 19.00 2.83 -4.07
CA SER A 76 19.53 2.39 -5.36
C SER A 76 18.67 2.86 -6.54
N ALA A 77 17.35 2.76 -6.43
CA ALA A 77 16.42 3.23 -7.45
C ALA A 77 16.55 4.74 -7.71
N GLN A 78 16.78 5.55 -6.66
CA GLN A 78 17.03 6.98 -6.80
C GLN A 78 18.36 7.29 -7.50
N SER A 79 19.43 6.61 -7.08
CA SER A 79 20.79 6.87 -7.57
C SER A 79 21.05 6.33 -8.98
N VAL A 80 20.48 5.18 -9.33
CA VAL A 80 20.77 4.47 -10.58
C VAL A 80 19.71 4.75 -11.65
N ASN A 81 18.43 4.75 -11.27
CA ASN A 81 17.32 4.81 -12.23
C ASN A 81 16.68 6.21 -12.32
N GLY A 82 17.17 7.18 -11.52
CA GLY A 82 16.64 8.55 -11.50
C GLY A 82 15.22 8.66 -10.93
N ILE A 83 14.72 7.62 -10.26
CA ILE A 83 13.41 7.67 -9.59
C ILE A 83 13.49 8.69 -8.47
N THR A 84 12.50 9.56 -8.31
CA THR A 84 12.44 10.47 -7.17
C THR A 84 11.43 9.94 -6.16
N VAL A 85 11.89 9.66 -4.93
CA VAL A 85 11.03 9.26 -3.83
C VAL A 85 10.92 10.43 -2.87
N ARG A 86 9.69 10.79 -2.49
CA ARG A 86 9.40 11.82 -1.48
C ARG A 86 8.47 11.22 -0.44
N THR A 87 8.77 11.48 0.82
CA THR A 87 7.97 11.03 1.96
C THR A 87 7.53 12.26 2.75
N GLU A 88 6.27 12.25 3.19
CA GLU A 88 5.69 13.32 3.98
C GLU A 88 4.80 12.70 5.06
N ALA A 89 4.98 13.16 6.30
CA ALA A 89 4.10 12.79 7.40
C ALA A 89 2.98 13.82 7.50
N ALA A 90 1.74 13.35 7.55
CA ALA A 90 0.55 14.18 7.74
C ALA A 90 -0.09 13.91 9.11
N SER A 91 -0.59 14.94 9.78
CA SER A 91 -1.31 14.82 11.05
C SER A 91 -2.73 14.27 10.90
N GLY A 92 -3.26 14.26 9.68
CA GLY A 92 -4.54 13.68 9.33
C GLY A 92 -4.57 13.24 7.87
N LEU A 93 -5.16 12.07 7.64
CA LEU A 93 -5.31 11.48 6.31
C LEU A 93 -6.69 10.80 6.24
N THR A 94 -7.42 11.05 5.16
CA THR A 94 -8.66 10.33 4.86
C THR A 94 -8.41 9.35 3.71
N MET A 95 -8.98 8.16 3.82
CA MET A 95 -8.79 7.10 2.84
C MET A 95 -10.13 6.43 2.51
N PRO A 96 -10.37 6.06 1.23
CA PRO A 96 -11.57 5.30 0.85
C PRO A 96 -11.68 3.98 1.61
N ALA A 97 -12.90 3.53 1.85
CA ALA A 97 -13.15 2.20 2.39
C ALA A 97 -12.66 1.11 1.42
N LEU A 98 -12.31 -0.06 1.97
CA LEU A 98 -11.98 -1.22 1.14
C LEU A 98 -13.27 -1.77 0.53
N GLU A 99 -13.30 -1.91 -0.79
CA GLU A 99 -14.41 -2.57 -1.46
C GLU A 99 -14.35 -4.07 -1.17
N GLN A 100 -15.37 -4.59 -0.50
CA GLN A 100 -15.44 -6.01 -0.17
C GLN A 100 -16.14 -6.77 -1.29
N LEU A 101 -15.49 -7.82 -1.79
CA LEU A 101 -16.12 -8.75 -2.71
C LEU A 101 -17.25 -9.51 -1.98
N PRO A 102 -18.45 -9.60 -2.56
CA PRO A 102 -19.56 -10.29 -1.93
C PRO A 102 -19.24 -11.78 -1.79
N HIS A 103 -19.46 -12.31 -0.59
CA HIS A 103 -19.33 -13.75 -0.34
C HIS A 103 -20.53 -14.49 -0.91
N LYS A 104 -20.29 -15.47 -1.78
CA LYS A 104 -21.36 -16.30 -2.36
C LYS A 104 -21.82 -17.43 -1.44
N TYR A 105 -20.88 -18.04 -0.72
CA TYR A 105 -21.13 -19.25 0.08
C TYR A 105 -20.85 -19.04 1.57
N ALA A 106 -19.83 -18.26 1.92
CA ALA A 106 -19.51 -17.97 3.31
C ALA A 106 -20.60 -17.10 3.92
N ARG A 107 -20.99 -17.43 5.17
CA ARG A 107 -21.91 -16.64 5.98
C ARG A 107 -21.26 -16.42 7.34
N PRO A 108 -21.47 -15.26 7.99
CA PRO A 108 -21.11 -15.07 9.38
C PRO A 108 -21.74 -16.18 10.22
N ASN A 109 -21.02 -16.69 11.22
CA ASN A 109 -21.63 -17.55 12.21
C ASN A 109 -22.33 -16.64 13.22
N ASP A 110 -23.66 -16.75 13.34
CA ASP A 110 -24.48 -15.89 14.21
C ASP A 110 -24.25 -16.15 15.72
N GLN A 111 -23.28 -17.00 16.08
CA GLN A 111 -22.88 -17.24 17.46
C GLN A 111 -21.89 -16.18 17.95
N GLY A 112 -22.41 -14.99 18.25
CA GLY A 112 -21.64 -13.86 18.77
C GLY A 112 -22.49 -12.74 19.36
N GLY A 113 -23.60 -13.08 20.02
CA GLY A 113 -24.29 -12.17 20.94
C GLY A 113 -23.64 -12.22 22.32
N ALA A 114 -23.11 -11.08 22.77
CA ALA A 114 -22.73 -10.71 24.13
C ALA A 114 -22.11 -11.78 25.05
N GLN A 115 -20.81 -11.62 25.32
CA GLN A 115 -20.23 -11.81 26.65
C GLN A 115 -19.41 -10.57 27.01
#